data_AF-S9THU8-F1
#
_entry.id   AF-S9THU8-F1
#
_cell.length_a   1.000
_cell.length_b   1.000
_cell.length_c   1.000
_cell.angle_alpha   90.00
_cell.angle_beta   90.00
_cell.angle_gamma   90.00
#
_symmetry.space_group_name_H-M   'P 1'
#
loop_
_entity.id
_entity.type
_entity.pdbx_description
1 polymer ?
#
loop_
_entity_poly.entity_id
_entity_poly.type
_entity_poly.pdbx_seq_one_letter_code
_entity_poly.pdbx_strand_id
1 'polypeptide(L)'
;MVDSIPSSANSLIDFAAQLADQRKAATSDGSTSSDNGSSDIARKKLVKLDAASLAAFGTLVPTIPGDEEIKRMSKLSDLMRLKGEKFKLEGEKGRLEGEKNKLEWERNNIDRLADRDRKHYEFLKKRAALSPERIQSVTGAEAKRVWELARQNAREGGHFAFPPPKEATYILMAEGFQYNIGGDGTITRRKEGVPTPEEHESIVAEINKIRTQGVGIDAERAKRYSEIDAEIKQFDNEIKQFDAESKKIDAEMKSLKAELGVTDDSWRNELKTRMGLSVTA
;
A
#
# COMPACT_ATOMS: atom_id res chain seq x y z
N MET A 1 -22.44 -23.37 11.52
CA MET A 1 -22.95 -22.02 11.82
C MET A 1 -21.81 -21.29 12.49
N VAL A 2 -21.05 -20.51 11.73
CA VAL A 2 -19.93 -19.71 12.22
C VAL A 2 -20.42 -18.29 12.14
N ASP A 3 -20.66 -17.68 13.30
CA ASP A 3 -21.19 -16.33 13.38
C ASP A 3 -20.16 -15.32 12.87
N SER A 4 -20.63 -14.53 11.90
CA SER A 4 -19.88 -13.47 11.23
C SER A 4 -19.48 -12.37 12.21
N ILE A 5 -18.22 -11.96 12.14
CA ILE A 5 -17.70 -10.76 12.81
C ILE A 5 -18.30 -9.52 12.11
N PRO A 6 -18.96 -8.58 12.82
CA PRO A 6 -19.54 -7.40 12.20
C PRO A 6 -18.45 -6.41 11.78
N SER A 7 -18.49 -5.98 10.52
CA SER A 7 -17.47 -5.17 9.84
C SER A 7 -17.62 -3.65 10.04
N SER A 8 -17.99 -3.18 11.24
CA SER A 8 -18.34 -1.76 11.43
C SER A 8 -17.69 -1.08 12.64
N ALA A 9 -16.44 -1.40 12.97
CA ALA A 9 -15.64 -0.58 13.88
C ALA A 9 -14.40 -0.11 13.13
N ASN A 10 -14.41 1.15 12.66
CA ASN A 10 -13.28 1.75 11.96
C ASN A 10 -12.22 2.33 12.93
N SER A 11 -12.46 2.24 14.25
CA SER A 11 -11.47 2.64 15.26
C SER A 11 -11.66 1.89 16.59
N LEU A 12 -10.57 1.79 17.36
CA LEU A 12 -10.55 1.26 18.73
C LEU A 12 -11.45 2.04 19.70
N ILE A 13 -11.74 3.31 19.38
CA ILE A 13 -12.61 4.20 20.16
C ILE A 13 -14.07 3.79 19.98
N ASP A 14 -14.48 3.41 18.77
CA ASP A 14 -15.86 2.94 18.49
C ASP A 14 -16.15 1.61 19.19
N PHE A 15 -15.15 0.74 19.30
CA PHE A 15 -15.28 -0.53 20.03
C PHE A 15 -15.45 -0.30 21.54
N ALA A 16 -14.70 0.65 22.12
CA ALA A 16 -14.85 1.01 23.54
C ALA A 16 -16.23 1.63 23.84
N ALA A 17 -16.77 2.43 22.91
CA ALA A 17 -18.12 2.98 23.00
C ALA A 17 -19.21 1.89 22.95
N GLN A 18 -19.10 0.93 22.02
CA GLN A 18 -20.03 -0.20 21.94
C GLN A 18 -20.01 -1.07 23.21
N LEU A 19 -18.83 -1.30 23.80
CA LEU A 19 -18.70 -2.06 25.05
C LEU A 19 -19.33 -1.33 26.24
N ALA A 20 -19.28 0.00 26.26
CA ALA A 20 -19.93 0.81 27.29
C ALA A 20 -21.47 0.79 27.17
N ASP A 21 -21.98 0.82 25.94
CA ASP A 21 -23.43 0.77 25.68
C ASP A 21 -24.03 -0.62 25.97
N GLN A 22 -23.32 -1.71 25.64
CA GLN A 22 -23.74 -3.07 26.00
C GLN A 22 -23.81 -3.28 27.52
N ARG A 23 -22.89 -2.66 28.27
CA ARG A 23 -22.91 -2.73 29.75
C ARG A 23 -24.05 -1.94 30.37
N LYS A 24 -24.50 -0.85 29.73
CA LYS A 24 -25.69 -0.10 30.17
C LYS A 24 -26.99 -0.85 29.91
N ALA A 25 -27.07 -1.58 28.78
CA ALA A 25 -28.25 -2.39 28.46
C ALA A 25 -28.42 -3.59 29.40
N ALA A 26 -27.33 -4.17 29.92
CA ALA A 26 -27.38 -5.33 30.82
C ALA A 26 -27.83 -5.00 32.27
N THR A 27 -28.00 -3.72 32.62
CA THR A 27 -28.43 -3.29 33.96
C THR A 27 -29.90 -2.84 34.04
N SER A 28 -30.66 -2.95 32.96
CA SER A 28 -32.09 -2.59 32.96
C SER A 28 -32.88 -3.68 32.28
N ASP A 29 -33.31 -4.67 33.06
CA ASP A 29 -34.67 -5.21 32.98
C ASP A 29 -34.92 -6.06 34.22
N GLY A 30 -35.46 -5.41 35.25
CA GLY A 30 -36.13 -6.09 36.34
C GLY A 30 -37.38 -6.76 35.77
N SER A 31 -37.33 -8.07 35.55
CA SER A 31 -38.51 -8.88 35.26
C SER A 31 -38.64 -9.97 36.31
N THR A 32 -39.65 -9.78 37.16
CA THR A 32 -40.18 -10.78 38.09
C THR A 32 -41.12 -11.71 37.31
N SER A 33 -40.74 -12.97 37.12
CA SER A 33 -41.73 -14.04 36.96
C SER A 33 -41.29 -15.29 37.72
N SER A 34 -42.01 -15.50 38.83
CA SER A 34 -42.30 -16.79 39.44
C SER A 34 -42.57 -17.85 38.38
N ASP A 35 -41.90 -19.01 38.45
CA ASP A 35 -42.69 -20.22 38.56
C ASP A 35 -41.97 -21.41 39.21
N ASN A 36 -42.80 -22.17 39.90
CA ASN A 36 -42.51 -23.27 40.80
C ASN A 36 -41.90 -24.50 40.10
N GLY A 37 -40.95 -25.14 40.79
CA GLY A 37 -40.41 -26.44 40.38
C GLY A 37 -39.73 -27.15 41.54
N SER A 38 -40.55 -27.74 42.42
CA SER A 38 -40.16 -28.66 43.50
C SER A 38 -39.19 -29.75 43.01
N SER A 39 -38.10 -29.97 43.73
CA SER A 39 -37.76 -31.32 44.20
C SER A 39 -36.68 -31.29 45.28
N ASP A 40 -37.08 -31.90 46.40
CA ASP A 40 -36.25 -32.34 47.50
C ASP A 40 -34.99 -33.09 47.02
N ILE A 41 -33.82 -32.49 47.24
CA ILE A 41 -32.60 -33.26 47.46
C ILE A 41 -31.90 -32.72 48.71
N ALA A 42 -32.22 -33.40 49.80
CA ALA A 42 -31.28 -33.76 50.86
C ALA A 42 -30.37 -32.65 51.39
N ARG A 43 -30.82 -32.06 52.51
CA ARG A 43 -29.96 -31.70 53.63
C ARG A 43 -28.95 -32.82 53.89
N LYS A 44 -27.70 -32.69 53.45
CA LYS A 44 -26.59 -33.52 53.95
C LYS A 44 -25.26 -32.79 53.85
N LYS A 45 -24.67 -32.65 55.03
CA LYS A 45 -23.31 -32.21 55.34
C LYS A 45 -23.03 -30.73 55.09
N LEU A 46 -23.41 -29.93 56.09
CA LEU A 46 -22.55 -28.87 56.59
C LEU A 46 -21.17 -29.49 56.84
N VAL A 47 -20.24 -29.32 55.91
CA VAL A 47 -18.84 -29.68 56.09
C VAL A 47 -18.35 -28.83 57.25
N LYS A 48 -18.21 -29.45 58.42
CA LYS A 48 -17.42 -28.87 59.50
C LYS A 48 -16.01 -28.77 58.95
N LEU A 49 -15.64 -27.57 58.48
CA LEU A 49 -14.26 -27.17 58.31
C LEU A 49 -13.61 -27.41 59.67
N ASP A 50 -12.77 -28.42 59.74
CA ASP A 50 -12.01 -28.68 60.94
C ASP A 50 -11.02 -27.52 61.18
N ALA A 51 -10.62 -27.33 62.44
CA ALA A 51 -9.64 -26.29 62.76
C ALA A 51 -8.31 -26.47 62.00
N ALA A 52 -8.04 -27.67 61.46
CA ALA A 52 -6.86 -27.96 60.63
C ALA A 52 -6.95 -27.34 59.22
N SER A 53 -8.13 -27.31 58.61
CA SER A 53 -8.35 -26.67 57.30
C SER A 53 -8.38 -25.14 57.38
N LEU A 54 -8.83 -24.57 58.51
CA LEU A 54 -8.62 -23.15 58.83
C LEU A 54 -7.16 -22.81 59.17
N ALA A 55 -6.41 -23.72 59.81
CA ALA A 55 -4.98 -23.55 60.06
C ALA A 55 -4.13 -23.63 58.76
N ALA A 56 -4.57 -24.41 57.77
CA ALA A 56 -3.96 -24.43 56.44
C ALA A 56 -4.15 -23.10 55.68
N PHE A 57 -5.27 -22.40 55.90
CA PHE A 57 -5.49 -21.04 55.39
C PHE A 57 -4.73 -19.97 56.20
N GLY A 58 -4.39 -20.24 57.46
CA GLY A 58 -3.66 -19.32 58.34
C GLY A 58 -2.18 -19.08 57.96
N THR A 59 -1.64 -19.82 56.99
CA THR A 59 -0.27 -19.62 56.48
C THR A 59 -0.20 -18.89 55.13
N LEU A 60 -1.36 -18.59 54.53
CA LEU A 60 -1.49 -17.76 53.34
C LEU A 60 -1.96 -16.35 53.71
N VAL A 61 -1.46 -15.79 54.81
CA VAL A 61 -1.51 -14.32 54.96
C VAL A 61 -0.53 -13.80 53.91
N PRO A 62 -0.99 -13.12 52.83
CA PRO A 62 -0.07 -12.52 51.89
C PRO A 62 0.80 -11.56 52.68
N THR A 63 2.09 -11.90 52.79
CA THR A 63 3.08 -11.06 53.43
C THR A 63 2.99 -9.71 52.74
N ILE A 64 2.54 -8.69 53.48
CA ILE A 64 2.42 -7.35 52.93
C ILE A 64 3.84 -6.94 52.50
N PRO A 65 4.07 -6.62 51.22
CA PRO A 65 5.40 -6.27 50.74
C PRO A 65 5.90 -5.06 51.53
N GLY A 66 7.15 -5.12 51.98
CA GLY A 66 7.76 -4.00 52.69
C GLY A 66 7.93 -2.77 51.77
N ASP A 67 8.12 -1.59 52.35
CA ASP A 67 8.23 -0.32 51.61
C ASP A 67 9.29 -0.35 50.49
N GLU A 68 10.43 -1.02 50.73
CA GLU A 68 11.48 -1.18 49.73
C GLU A 68 11.07 -2.09 48.55
N GLU A 69 10.25 -3.10 48.82
CA GLU A 69 9.71 -3.97 47.78
C GLU A 69 8.66 -3.25 46.93
N ILE A 70 7.81 -2.42 47.57
CA ILE A 70 6.86 -1.56 46.86
C ILE A 70 7.59 -0.58 45.94
N LYS A 71 8.64 0.09 46.44
CA LYS A 71 9.49 0.98 45.62
C LYS A 71 10.14 0.24 44.46
N ARG A 72 10.66 -0.96 44.70
CA ARG A 72 11.28 -1.80 43.65
C ARG A 72 10.27 -2.19 42.58
N MET A 73 9.07 -2.62 42.97
CA MET A 73 8.00 -2.95 42.03
C MET A 73 7.54 -1.74 41.20
N SER A 74 7.45 -0.56 41.81
CA SER A 74 7.14 0.68 41.09
C SER A 74 8.13 0.95 39.97
N LYS A 75 9.43 0.90 40.26
CA LYS A 75 10.50 1.11 39.27
C LYS A 75 10.50 0.05 38.16
N LEU A 76 10.23 -1.20 38.50
CA LEU A 76 10.09 -2.28 37.51
C LEU A 76 8.89 -2.06 36.58
N SER A 77 7.78 -1.55 37.11
CA SER A 77 6.61 -1.16 36.33
C SER A 77 6.92 0.01 35.38
N ASP A 78 7.66 1.02 35.86
CA ASP A 78 8.11 2.14 35.04
C ASP A 78 9.01 1.69 33.89
N LEU A 79 9.93 0.75 34.13
CA LEU A 79 10.74 0.14 33.05
C LEU A 79 9.88 -0.57 32.00
N MET A 80 8.82 -1.26 32.42
CA MET A 80 7.88 -1.91 31.50
C MET A 80 7.13 -0.88 30.65
N ARG A 81 6.63 0.19 31.29
CA ARG A 81 5.94 1.30 30.62
C ARG A 81 6.85 1.97 29.59
N LEU A 82 8.05 2.39 30.01
CA LEU A 82 9.03 3.06 29.15
C LEU A 82 9.42 2.20 27.94
N LYS A 83 9.62 0.89 28.13
CA LYS A 83 9.87 0.02 26.98
C LYS A 83 8.68 -0.03 26.02
N GLY A 84 7.46 -0.11 26.56
CA GLY A 84 6.24 -0.09 25.74
C GLY A 84 6.13 1.20 24.92
N GLU A 85 6.46 2.34 25.52
CA GLU A 85 6.50 3.65 24.85
C GLU A 85 7.57 3.69 23.77
N LYS A 86 8.80 3.25 24.07
CA LYS A 86 9.87 3.15 23.07
C LYS A 86 9.46 2.33 21.86
N PHE A 87 8.86 1.16 22.09
CA PHE A 87 8.39 0.29 21.00
C PHE A 87 7.32 0.96 20.14
N LYS A 88 6.40 1.72 20.76
CA LYS A 88 5.39 2.50 20.02
C LYS A 88 6.05 3.58 19.16
N LEU A 89 7.01 4.32 19.69
CA LEU A 89 7.75 5.35 18.94
C LEU A 89 8.51 4.76 17.76
N GLU A 90 9.18 3.61 17.94
CA GLU A 90 9.86 2.90 16.87
C GLU A 90 8.87 2.43 15.78
N GLY A 91 7.69 1.95 16.18
CA GLY A 91 6.62 1.59 15.25
C GLY A 91 6.10 2.78 14.44
N GLU A 92 5.80 3.90 15.09
CA GLU A 92 5.34 5.13 14.42
C GLU A 92 6.42 5.71 13.50
N LYS A 93 7.68 5.71 13.95
CA LYS A 93 8.82 6.09 13.09
C LYS A 93 8.87 5.23 11.82
N GLY A 94 8.77 3.92 11.95
CA GLY A 94 8.74 3.00 10.80
C GLY A 94 7.56 3.26 9.86
N ARG A 95 6.37 3.59 10.40
CA ARG A 95 5.21 4.00 9.59
C ARG A 95 5.50 5.26 8.78
N LEU A 96 6.04 6.30 9.42
CA LEU A 96 6.37 7.57 8.75
C LEU A 96 7.46 7.39 7.68
N GLU A 97 8.48 6.58 7.93
CA GLU A 97 9.48 6.23 6.92
C GLU A 97 8.85 5.53 5.71
N GLY A 98 7.88 4.64 5.95
CA GLY A 98 7.09 4.01 4.89
C GLY A 98 6.27 5.00 4.06
N GLU A 99 5.61 5.96 4.71
CA GLU A 99 4.84 7.02 4.05
C GLU A 99 5.74 7.96 3.24
N LYS A 100 6.89 8.34 3.79
CA LYS A 100 7.92 9.10 3.07
C LYS A 100 8.37 8.39 1.79
N ASN A 101 8.70 7.11 1.87
CA ASN A 101 9.11 6.32 0.71
C ASN A 101 8.01 6.23 -0.36
N LYS A 102 6.74 6.16 0.06
CA LYS A 102 5.59 6.19 -0.86
C LYS A 102 5.49 7.53 -1.60
N LEU A 103 5.70 8.65 -0.92
CA LEU A 103 5.71 9.98 -1.53
C LEU A 103 6.87 10.16 -2.51
N GLU A 104 8.06 9.65 -2.18
CA GLU A 104 9.21 9.66 -3.10
C GLU A 104 8.93 8.83 -4.36
N TRP A 105 8.28 7.67 -4.20
CA TRP A 105 7.83 6.86 -5.33
C TRP A 105 6.81 7.62 -6.20
N GLU A 106 5.85 8.31 -5.58
CA GLU A 106 4.88 9.14 -6.29
C GLU A 106 5.58 10.23 -7.11
N ARG A 107 6.55 10.93 -6.51
CA ARG A 107 7.36 11.95 -7.19
C ARG A 107 8.03 11.39 -8.44
N ASN A 108 8.72 10.25 -8.30
CA ASN A 108 9.40 9.59 -9.41
C ASN A 108 8.44 9.11 -10.51
N ASN A 109 7.23 8.68 -10.12
CA ASN A 109 6.22 8.28 -11.10
C ASN A 109 5.71 9.48 -11.91
N ILE A 110 5.53 10.65 -11.28
CA ILE A 110 5.18 11.90 -11.98
C ILE A 110 6.26 12.26 -13.00
N ASP A 111 7.54 12.21 -12.62
CA ASP A 111 8.67 12.45 -13.53
C ASP A 111 8.66 11.49 -14.72
N ARG A 112 8.44 10.18 -14.47
CA ARG A 112 8.41 9.16 -15.51
C ARG A 112 7.28 9.40 -16.51
N LEU A 113 6.11 9.82 -16.04
CA LEU A 113 4.97 10.16 -16.89
C LEU A 113 5.27 11.41 -17.72
N ALA A 114 5.85 12.45 -17.10
CA ALA A 114 6.26 13.67 -17.78
C ALA A 114 7.25 13.40 -18.92
N ASP A 115 8.25 12.54 -18.68
CA ASP A 115 9.24 12.16 -19.68
C ASP A 115 8.64 11.33 -20.83
N ARG A 116 7.68 10.45 -20.54
CA ARG A 116 6.96 9.70 -21.57
C ARG A 116 6.20 10.67 -22.48
N ASP A 117 5.48 11.61 -21.90
CA ASP A 117 4.67 12.58 -22.64
C ASP A 117 5.58 13.51 -23.48
N ARG A 118 6.73 13.94 -22.93
CA ARG A 118 7.76 14.69 -23.66
C ARG A 118 8.30 13.90 -24.86
N LYS A 119 8.65 12.62 -24.68
CA LYS A 119 9.13 11.76 -25.78
C LYS A 119 8.09 11.59 -26.88
N HIS A 120 6.83 11.43 -26.49
CA HIS A 120 5.72 11.34 -27.43
C HIS A 120 5.52 12.64 -28.21
N TYR A 121 5.58 13.79 -27.53
CA TYR A 121 5.53 15.10 -28.17
C TYR A 121 6.65 15.31 -29.19
N GLU A 122 7.90 14.98 -28.82
CA GLU A 122 9.04 15.07 -29.72
C GLU A 122 8.94 14.11 -30.92
N PHE A 123 8.39 12.91 -30.72
CA PHE A 123 8.09 11.99 -31.82
C PHE A 123 7.09 12.59 -32.81
N LEU A 124 5.96 13.11 -32.32
CA LEU A 124 4.95 13.75 -33.17
C LEU A 124 5.52 14.98 -33.88
N LYS A 125 6.30 15.81 -33.20
CA LYS A 125 6.93 17.01 -33.76
C LYS A 125 7.89 16.65 -34.90
N LYS A 126 8.70 15.59 -34.75
CA LYS A 126 9.56 15.08 -35.82
C LYS A 126 8.74 14.60 -37.02
N ARG A 127 7.62 13.91 -36.78
CA ARG A 127 6.74 13.43 -37.85
C ARG A 127 6.01 14.56 -38.56
N ALA A 128 5.58 15.59 -37.84
CA ALA A 128 4.96 16.79 -38.41
C ALA A 128 5.93 17.65 -39.24
N ALA A 129 7.23 17.57 -38.96
CA ALA A 129 8.26 18.28 -39.73
C ALA A 129 8.52 17.67 -41.11
N LEU A 130 8.06 16.42 -41.35
CA LEU A 130 8.11 15.80 -42.66
C LEU A 130 7.00 16.40 -43.55
N SER A 131 7.36 16.83 -44.77
CA SER A 131 6.39 17.30 -45.74
C SER A 131 5.43 16.17 -46.11
N PRO A 132 4.10 16.36 -45.99
CA PRO A 132 3.15 15.31 -46.31
C PRO A 132 3.19 14.96 -47.80
N GLU A 133 3.14 13.68 -48.12
CA GLU A 133 3.06 13.18 -49.48
C GLU A 133 1.72 12.49 -49.72
N ARG A 134 1.06 12.83 -50.84
CA ARG A 134 -0.16 12.14 -51.25
C ARG A 134 0.18 10.72 -51.68
N ILE A 135 -0.73 9.79 -51.37
CA ILE A 135 -0.68 8.44 -51.89
C ILE A 135 -0.71 8.51 -53.42
N GLN A 136 0.25 7.86 -54.08
CA GLN A 136 0.36 7.85 -55.54
C GLN A 136 -0.12 6.50 -56.07
N SER A 137 -0.91 6.50 -57.14
CA SER A 137 -1.20 5.28 -57.89
C SER A 137 0.05 4.84 -58.66
N VAL A 138 0.35 3.55 -58.61
CA VAL A 138 1.47 2.96 -59.32
C VAL A 138 0.91 2.26 -60.57
N THR A 139 1.45 2.59 -61.74
CA THR A 139 0.96 2.07 -63.03
C THR A 139 2.12 1.62 -63.93
N GLY A 140 1.79 0.95 -65.04
CA GLY A 140 2.75 0.59 -66.08
C GLY A 140 3.85 -0.38 -65.64
N ALA A 141 5.10 -0.06 -65.97
CA ALA A 141 6.25 -0.92 -65.70
C ALA A 141 6.54 -1.07 -64.19
N GLU A 142 6.34 0.01 -63.42
CA GLU A 142 6.55 -0.03 -61.97
C GLU A 142 5.53 -0.96 -61.29
N ALA A 143 4.26 -0.90 -61.68
CA ALA A 143 3.22 -1.77 -61.13
C ALA A 143 3.53 -3.26 -61.37
N LYS A 144 3.97 -3.61 -62.59
CA LYS A 144 4.40 -4.97 -62.93
C LYS A 144 5.57 -5.44 -62.07
N ARG A 145 6.55 -4.56 -61.84
CA ARG A 145 7.73 -4.85 -61.02
C ARG A 145 7.36 -5.06 -59.55
N VAL A 146 6.54 -4.17 -58.98
CA VAL A 146 6.06 -4.26 -57.58
C VAL A 146 5.22 -5.52 -57.38
N TRP A 147 4.38 -5.87 -58.35
CA TRP A 147 3.59 -7.10 -58.32
C TRP A 147 4.45 -8.35 -58.30
N GLU A 148 5.50 -8.40 -59.13
CA GLU A 148 6.43 -9.53 -59.14
C GLU A 148 7.26 -9.59 -57.84
N LEU A 149 7.69 -8.43 -57.32
CA LEU A 149 8.40 -8.36 -56.05
C LEU A 149 7.54 -8.87 -54.88
N ALA A 150 6.26 -8.52 -54.83
CA ALA A 150 5.32 -9.04 -53.84
C ALA A 150 5.07 -10.54 -53.99
N ARG A 151 4.95 -11.03 -55.23
CA ARG A 151 4.82 -12.46 -55.53
C ARG A 151 6.06 -13.24 -55.08
N GLN A 152 7.26 -12.71 -55.31
CA GLN A 152 8.51 -13.30 -54.86
C GLN A 152 8.58 -13.34 -53.33
N ASN A 153 8.28 -12.21 -52.66
CA ASN A 153 8.25 -12.14 -51.20
C ASN A 153 7.28 -13.18 -50.58
N ALA A 154 6.09 -13.35 -51.18
CA ALA A 154 5.14 -14.39 -50.76
C ALA A 154 5.69 -15.82 -50.94
N ARG A 155 6.45 -16.09 -52.01
CA ARG A 155 7.10 -17.40 -52.24
C ARG A 155 8.23 -17.68 -51.27
N GLU A 156 8.98 -16.65 -50.88
CA GLU A 156 10.16 -16.76 -50.01
C GLU A 156 9.83 -16.86 -48.51
N GLY A 157 8.54 -16.95 -48.16
CA GLY A 157 8.09 -17.15 -46.78
C GLY A 157 7.16 -16.07 -46.24
N GLY A 158 6.69 -15.13 -47.07
CA GLY A 158 5.60 -14.25 -46.70
C GLY A 158 4.32 -15.05 -46.41
N HIS A 159 3.76 -14.91 -45.20
CA HIS A 159 2.60 -15.66 -44.69
C HIS A 159 1.25 -15.40 -45.41
N PHE A 160 1.25 -14.87 -46.63
CA PHE A 160 0.04 -14.49 -47.35
C PHE A 160 -0.03 -15.11 -48.75
N ALA A 161 -1.19 -15.68 -49.08
CA ALA A 161 -1.49 -16.12 -50.44
C ALA A 161 -1.44 -14.92 -51.40
N PHE A 162 -0.69 -15.05 -52.50
CA PHE A 162 -0.57 -14.03 -53.54
C PHE A 162 -1.12 -14.58 -54.88
N PRO A 163 -1.99 -13.85 -55.60
CA PRO A 163 -2.47 -12.50 -55.29
C PRO A 163 -3.37 -12.46 -54.05
N PRO A 164 -3.43 -11.31 -53.34
CA PRO A 164 -4.31 -11.17 -52.20
C PRO A 164 -5.78 -11.34 -52.63
N PRO A 165 -6.67 -11.86 -51.76
CA PRO A 165 -8.11 -11.86 -52.00
C PRO A 165 -8.62 -10.47 -52.38
N LYS A 166 -9.73 -10.39 -53.15
CA LYS A 166 -10.29 -9.10 -53.64
C LYS A 166 -10.51 -8.04 -52.55
N GLU A 167 -10.84 -8.48 -51.34
CA GLU A 167 -11.10 -7.60 -50.19
C GLU A 167 -9.87 -7.36 -49.29
N ALA A 168 -8.73 -7.96 -49.64
CA ALA A 168 -7.49 -7.85 -48.89
C ALA A 168 -6.50 -6.92 -49.58
N THR A 169 -5.66 -6.30 -48.77
CA THR A 169 -4.51 -5.50 -49.21
C THR A 169 -3.23 -6.15 -48.71
N TYR A 170 -2.30 -6.40 -49.62
CA TYR A 170 -0.94 -6.83 -49.27
C TYR A 170 -0.04 -5.60 -49.13
N ILE A 171 0.63 -5.47 -47.99
CA ILE A 171 1.55 -4.35 -47.71
C ILE A 171 2.98 -4.83 -47.96
N LEU A 172 3.67 -4.17 -48.89
CA LEU A 172 5.07 -4.43 -49.21
C LEU A 172 5.92 -3.22 -48.85
N MET A 173 6.96 -3.43 -48.03
CA MET A 173 7.95 -2.42 -47.70
C MET A 173 9.18 -2.66 -48.57
N ALA A 174 9.43 -1.78 -49.54
CA ALA A 174 10.56 -1.91 -50.45
C ALA A 174 11.05 -0.53 -50.91
N GLU A 175 12.36 -0.37 -51.02
CA GLU A 175 12.99 0.82 -51.63
C GLU A 175 12.63 2.16 -50.95
N GLY A 176 12.33 2.11 -49.65
CA GLY A 176 11.90 3.30 -48.89
C GLY A 176 10.44 3.70 -49.14
N PHE A 177 9.64 2.82 -49.74
CA PHE A 177 8.21 2.99 -49.95
C PHE A 177 7.42 1.85 -49.30
N GLN A 178 6.24 2.21 -48.84
CA GLN A 178 5.17 1.28 -48.53
C GLN A 178 4.25 1.19 -49.76
N TYR A 179 4.17 0.01 -50.35
CA TYR A 179 3.24 -0.33 -51.42
C TYR A 179 2.03 -1.07 -50.84
N ASN A 180 0.83 -0.62 -51.18
CA ASN A 180 -0.42 -1.30 -50.85
C ASN A 180 -0.97 -1.91 -52.15
N ILE A 181 -1.04 -3.24 -52.20
CA ILE A 181 -1.47 -4.03 -53.37
C ILE A 181 -2.84 -4.64 -53.06
N GLY A 182 -3.89 -4.13 -53.70
CA GLY A 182 -5.24 -4.66 -53.59
C GLY A 182 -5.44 -5.94 -54.39
N GLY A 183 -6.33 -6.82 -53.95
CA GLY A 183 -6.70 -8.03 -54.69
C GLY A 183 -7.44 -7.77 -56.01
N ASP A 184 -7.87 -6.54 -56.26
CA ASP A 184 -8.37 -6.05 -57.54
C ASP A 184 -7.25 -5.66 -58.53
N GLY A 185 -5.99 -5.74 -58.11
CA GLY A 185 -4.83 -5.35 -58.92
C GLY A 185 -4.43 -3.89 -58.77
N THR A 186 -5.12 -3.09 -57.95
CA THR A 186 -4.71 -1.71 -57.68
C THR A 186 -3.44 -1.70 -56.84
N ILE A 187 -2.50 -0.82 -57.22
CA ILE A 187 -1.26 -0.63 -56.46
C ILE A 187 -1.15 0.85 -56.15
N THR A 188 -0.99 1.15 -54.87
CA THR A 188 -0.66 2.50 -54.41
C THR A 188 0.66 2.49 -53.67
N ARG A 189 1.40 3.59 -53.71
CA ARG A 189 2.63 3.77 -52.94
C ARG A 189 2.56 5.03 -52.09
N ARG A 190 3.25 4.98 -50.96
CA ARG A 190 3.61 6.14 -50.15
C ARG A 190 5.04 5.98 -49.65
N LYS A 191 5.77 7.08 -49.51
CA LYS A 191 7.13 7.05 -48.96
C LYS A 191 7.07 6.62 -47.49
N GLU A 192 7.95 5.70 -47.11
CA GLU A 192 7.99 5.15 -45.75
C GLU A 192 8.28 6.26 -44.73
N GLY A 193 7.52 6.26 -43.63
CA GLY A 193 7.66 7.25 -42.56
C GLY A 193 7.13 8.64 -42.87
N VAL A 194 6.70 8.92 -44.12
CA VAL A 194 6.11 10.21 -44.50
C VAL A 194 4.60 10.16 -44.30
N PRO A 195 4.01 11.12 -43.54
CA PRO A 195 2.57 11.14 -43.33
C PRO A 195 1.82 11.55 -44.61
N THR A 196 0.59 11.04 -44.75
CA THR A 196 -0.36 11.61 -45.72
C THR A 196 -0.82 13.00 -45.28
N PRO A 197 -1.45 13.83 -46.13
CA PRO A 197 -1.98 15.13 -45.71
C PRO A 197 -2.98 15.01 -44.54
N GLU A 198 -3.86 14.02 -44.59
CA GLU A 198 -4.83 13.74 -43.52
C GLU A 198 -4.15 13.30 -42.22
N GLU A 199 -3.16 12.40 -42.30
CA GLU A 199 -2.35 12.01 -41.15
C GLU A 199 -1.58 13.21 -40.58
N HIS A 200 -1.05 14.09 -41.43
CA HIS A 200 -0.32 15.29 -41.02
C HIS A 200 -1.22 16.26 -40.26
N GLU A 201 -2.40 16.56 -40.80
CA GLU A 201 -3.39 17.40 -40.12
C GLU A 201 -3.78 16.82 -38.75
N SER A 202 -3.98 15.49 -38.68
CA SER A 202 -4.24 14.79 -37.42
C SER A 202 -3.09 14.94 -36.42
N ILE A 203 -1.84 14.76 -36.86
CA ILE A 203 -0.65 14.94 -36.01
C ILE A 203 -0.54 16.39 -35.53
N VAL A 204 -0.77 17.37 -36.39
CA VAL A 204 -0.72 18.79 -35.99
C VAL A 204 -1.82 19.12 -34.98
N ALA A 205 -3.03 18.60 -35.17
CA ALA A 205 -4.12 18.75 -34.21
C ALA A 205 -3.76 18.12 -32.85
N GLU A 206 -3.15 16.94 -32.85
CA GLU A 206 -2.69 16.27 -31.63
C GLU A 206 -1.56 17.03 -30.92
N ILE A 207 -0.57 17.55 -31.65
CA ILE A 207 0.49 18.42 -31.09
C ILE A 207 -0.12 19.64 -30.42
N ASN A 208 -1.11 20.29 -31.05
CA ASN A 208 -1.78 21.46 -30.48
C ASN A 208 -2.56 21.09 -29.21
N LYS A 209 -3.24 19.94 -29.21
CA LYS A 209 -3.92 19.41 -28.03
C LYS A 209 -2.94 19.13 -26.88
N ILE A 210 -1.81 18.48 -27.15
CA ILE A 210 -0.78 18.22 -26.14
C ILE A 210 -0.20 19.53 -25.61
N ARG A 211 0.02 20.53 -26.47
CA ARG A 211 0.52 21.85 -26.04
C ARG A 211 -0.46 22.55 -25.11
N THR A 212 -1.76 22.56 -25.43
CA THR A 212 -2.77 23.21 -24.59
C THR A 212 -2.97 22.46 -23.27
N GLN A 213 -2.97 21.13 -23.29
CA GLN A 213 -3.07 20.31 -22.07
C GLN A 213 -1.80 20.40 -21.21
N GLY A 214 -0.62 20.43 -21.84
CA GLY A 214 0.68 20.42 -21.16
C GLY A 214 0.92 21.60 -20.23
N VAL A 215 0.46 22.81 -20.61
CA VAL A 215 0.60 24.02 -19.76
C VAL A 215 -0.16 23.86 -18.44
N GLY A 216 -1.35 23.26 -18.47
CA GLY A 216 -2.12 22.99 -17.24
C GLY A 216 -1.45 21.92 -16.37
N ILE A 217 -0.95 20.87 -17.02
CA ILE A 217 -0.30 19.74 -16.35
C ILE A 217 1.01 20.18 -15.67
N ASP A 218 1.83 21.03 -16.29
CA ASP A 218 3.10 21.45 -15.70
C ASP A 218 2.90 22.29 -14.42
N ALA A 219 1.86 23.14 -14.37
CA ALA A 219 1.50 23.88 -13.17
C ALA A 219 0.99 22.94 -12.05
N GLU A 220 0.16 21.95 -12.42
CA GLU A 220 -0.34 20.95 -11.47
C GLU A 220 0.78 20.06 -10.91
N ARG A 221 1.73 19.63 -11.75
CA ARG A 221 2.92 18.89 -11.32
C ARG A 221 3.77 19.71 -10.35
N ALA A 222 4.02 20.99 -10.66
CA ALA A 222 4.80 21.87 -9.80
C ALA A 222 4.13 22.06 -8.42
N LYS A 223 2.80 22.21 -8.41
CA LYS A 223 2.02 22.25 -7.18
C LYS A 223 2.16 20.94 -6.40
N ARG A 224 2.00 19.80 -7.06
CA ARG A 224 2.10 18.48 -6.42
C ARG A 224 3.50 18.20 -5.84
N TYR A 225 4.57 18.61 -6.52
CA TYR A 225 5.93 18.54 -5.98
C TYR A 225 6.10 19.38 -4.73
N SER A 226 5.53 20.58 -4.72
CA SER A 226 5.60 21.45 -3.54
C SER A 226 4.87 20.84 -2.34
N GLU A 227 3.73 20.17 -2.57
CA GLU A 227 2.98 19.43 -1.54
C GLU A 227 3.80 18.23 -1.02
N ILE A 228 4.33 17.39 -1.91
CA ILE A 228 5.17 16.24 -1.55
C ILE A 228 6.39 16.66 -0.74
N ASP A 229 7.10 17.72 -1.17
CA ASP A 229 8.28 18.21 -0.46
C ASP A 229 7.93 18.75 0.94
N ALA A 230 6.75 19.38 1.10
CA ALA A 230 6.27 19.84 2.39
C ALA A 230 5.94 18.68 3.32
N GLU A 231 5.23 17.66 2.82
CA GLU A 231 4.88 16.45 3.59
C GLU A 231 6.13 15.67 4.01
N ILE A 232 7.10 15.47 3.10
CA ILE A 232 8.36 14.81 3.44
C ILE A 232 9.13 15.57 4.53
N LYS A 233 9.18 16.90 4.45
CA LYS A 233 9.81 17.73 5.49
C LYS A 233 9.10 17.60 6.83
N GLN A 234 7.77 17.50 6.83
CA GLN A 234 7.02 17.28 8.06
C GLN A 234 7.37 15.93 8.67
N PHE A 235 7.37 14.84 7.88
CA PHE A 235 7.77 13.52 8.36
C PHE A 235 9.21 13.48 8.87
N ASP A 236 10.15 14.14 8.19
CA ASP A 236 11.53 14.24 8.66
C ASP A 236 11.65 14.95 10.02
N ASN A 237 10.79 15.93 10.30
CA ASN A 237 10.75 16.60 11.60
C ASN A 237 10.15 15.69 12.69
N GLU A 238 9.05 15.00 12.38
CA GLU A 238 8.41 14.05 13.31
C GLU A 238 9.34 12.87 13.65
N ILE A 239 10.03 12.30 12.66
CA ILE A 239 11.03 11.24 12.86
C ILE A 239 12.16 11.72 13.78
N LYS A 240 12.65 12.96 13.60
CA LYS A 240 13.68 13.54 14.49
C LYS A 240 13.17 13.72 15.91
N GLN A 241 11.90 14.07 16.09
CA GLN A 241 11.28 14.16 17.42
C GLN A 241 11.21 12.79 18.08
N PHE A 242 10.75 11.76 17.36
CA PHE A 242 10.72 10.38 17.87
C PHE A 242 12.11 9.86 18.22
N ASP A 243 13.14 10.17 17.44
CA ASP A 243 14.52 9.81 17.76
C ASP A 243 15.02 10.51 19.03
N ALA A 244 14.64 11.77 19.26
CA ALA A 244 14.99 12.50 20.47
C ALA A 244 14.25 11.94 21.70
N GLU A 245 12.97 11.61 21.57
CA GLU A 245 12.17 11.00 22.65
C GLU A 245 12.65 9.60 22.99
N SER A 246 12.94 8.76 21.99
CA SER A 246 13.49 7.42 22.19
C SER A 246 14.82 7.45 22.95
N LYS A 247 15.70 8.43 22.64
CA LYS A 247 16.96 8.64 23.40
C LYS A 247 16.72 9.06 24.85
N LYS A 248 15.71 9.88 25.12
CA LYS A 248 15.33 10.25 26.51
C LYS A 248 14.84 9.02 27.27
N ILE A 249 13.97 8.22 26.67
CA ILE A 249 13.48 6.97 27.25
C ILE A 249 14.65 6.01 27.56
N ASP A 250 15.61 5.88 26.64
CA ASP A 250 16.80 5.05 26.88
C ASP A 250 17.64 5.53 28.06
N ALA A 251 17.79 6.85 28.23
CA ALA A 251 18.49 7.44 29.37
C ALA A 251 17.73 7.18 30.69
N GLU A 252 16.41 7.37 30.70
CA GLU A 252 15.55 7.08 31.86
C GLU A 252 15.60 5.60 32.25
N MET A 253 15.45 4.70 31.27
CA MET A 253 15.57 3.26 31.49
C MET A 253 16.94 2.89 32.05
N LYS A 254 18.02 3.50 31.56
CA LYS A 254 19.37 3.26 32.08
C LYS A 254 19.51 3.71 33.54
N SER A 255 18.93 4.86 33.91
CA SER A 255 18.91 5.34 35.30
C SER A 255 18.15 4.37 36.21
N LEU A 256 16.93 3.98 35.83
CA LEU A 256 16.11 3.05 36.61
C LEU A 256 16.77 1.67 36.77
N LYS A 257 17.42 1.17 35.71
CA LYS A 257 18.19 -0.09 35.76
C LYS A 257 19.34 -0.01 36.78
N ALA A 258 20.10 1.09 36.76
CA ALA A 258 21.18 1.31 37.72
C ALA A 258 20.66 1.37 39.17
N GLU A 259 19.54 2.05 39.41
CA GLU A 259 18.90 2.11 40.73
C GLU A 259 18.36 0.76 41.23
N LEU A 260 17.98 -0.13 40.31
CA LEU A 260 17.53 -1.49 40.62
C LEU A 260 18.69 -2.49 40.78
N GLY A 261 19.91 -2.08 40.44
CA GLY A 261 21.09 -2.95 40.42
C GLY A 261 21.03 -4.01 39.32
N VAL A 262 20.28 -3.76 38.23
CA VAL A 262 20.18 -4.67 37.09
C VAL A 262 20.88 -4.06 35.86
N THR A 263 21.62 -4.86 35.12
CA THR A 263 22.41 -4.39 33.97
C THR A 263 21.85 -4.81 32.62
N ASP A 264 20.96 -5.79 32.59
CA ASP A 264 20.43 -6.43 31.39
C ASP A 264 18.89 -6.35 31.35
N ASP A 265 18.22 -7.31 30.71
CA ASP A 265 16.77 -7.42 30.64
C ASP A 265 16.17 -8.41 31.66
N SER A 266 16.97 -8.85 32.64
CA SER A 266 16.54 -9.71 33.75
C SER A 266 15.41 -9.10 34.60
N TRP A 267 15.29 -7.77 34.63
CA TRP A 267 14.20 -7.04 35.29
C TRP A 267 12.81 -7.48 34.82
N ARG A 268 12.67 -7.96 33.57
CA ARG A 268 11.42 -8.52 33.05
C ARG A 268 11.03 -9.81 33.78
N ASN A 269 12.00 -10.69 33.97
CA ASN A 269 11.78 -11.98 34.62
C ASN A 269 11.48 -11.74 36.09
N GLU A 270 12.21 -10.82 36.73
CA GLU A 270 11.91 -10.40 38.10
C GLU A 270 10.49 -9.87 38.24
N LEU A 271 10.06 -8.94 37.36
CA LEU A 271 8.70 -8.41 37.40
C LEU A 271 7.64 -9.50 37.18
N LYS A 272 7.84 -10.42 36.23
CA LYS A 272 6.92 -11.55 36.00
C LYS A 272 6.80 -12.45 37.23
N THR A 273 7.92 -12.81 37.85
CA THR A 273 7.94 -13.62 39.07
C THR A 273 7.22 -12.93 40.21
N ARG A 274 7.46 -11.63 40.42
CA ARG A 274 6.82 -10.84 41.49
C ARG A 274 5.34 -10.61 41.28
N MET A 275 4.88 -10.49 40.03
CA MET A 275 3.43 -10.41 39.73
C MET A 275 2.72 -11.77 39.77
N GLY A 276 3.40 -12.85 40.17
CA GLY A 276 2.82 -14.19 40.19
C GLY A 276 2.46 -14.72 38.80
N LEU A 277 3.02 -14.13 37.73
CA LEU A 277 2.80 -14.53 36.35
C LEU A 277 3.75 -15.66 35.91
N SER A 278 4.23 -16.48 36.85
CA SER A 278 5.07 -17.63 36.50
C SER A 278 4.25 -18.60 35.66
N VAL A 279 4.60 -18.69 34.37
CA VAL A 279 4.11 -19.76 33.49
C VAL A 279 4.69 -21.05 34.04
N THR A 280 3.86 -21.85 34.72
CA THR A 280 4.12 -23.28 34.87
C THR A 280 4.17 -23.85 33.45
N ALA A 281 5.37 -24.19 33.00
CA ALA A 281 5.61 -24.91 31.75
C ALA A 281 5.07 -26.34 31.84
#